data_AF-A0A8D1ZYJ7-F1
#
_entry.id   AF-A0A8D1ZYJ7-F1
#
_cell.length_a   1.000
_cell.length_b   1.000
_cell.length_c   1.000
_cell.angle_alpha   90.00
_cell.angle_beta   90.00
_cell.angle_gamma   90.00
#
_symmetry.space_group_name_H-M   'P 1'
#
loop_
_entity.id
_entity.type
_entity.pdbx_description
1 polymer ?
#
loop_
_entity_poly.entity_id
_entity_poly.type
_entity_poly.pdbx_seq_one_letter_code
_entity_poly.pdbx_strand_id
1 'polypeptide(L)'
;MADLDSPQKLSGVPPPPEGVGGGRCSEISTELIRSLTELQELEAVYERLCGEEKVVERELDALLEQQNTIESKMVTLHRMGPNLQLIEGDAKQLAGMITFTCNLAENVSSKVRQLDLAKNRLYQAIQRADDILDLKFCMDGVQTALRNEDYEQAAAHIHRYLCLDKSVIELSRQGKEVASKAEENLLLVLGTDMSDRRAAVIFADTLTLLFEGIARIVETHQPIVETYYGPGRLYTLIKYLQVECDRQVEKVVDKFIKQRDYHQQVSRGRLQVVWKQTLASDTE
;
A
#
# COMPACT_ATOMS: atom_id res chain seq x y z
N MET A 1 22.23 -2.59 -9.20
CA MET A 1 22.12 -4.05 -9.08
C MET A 1 20.75 -4.35 -8.49
N ALA A 2 19.75 -4.44 -9.36
CA ALA A 2 18.42 -4.98 -9.09
C ALA A 2 17.78 -5.15 -10.48
N ASP A 3 17.80 -6.39 -10.96
CA ASP A 3 17.25 -6.82 -12.24
C ASP A 3 15.74 -6.52 -12.31
N LEU A 4 15.34 -5.77 -13.33
CA LEU A 4 13.95 -5.53 -13.71
C LEU A 4 13.56 -6.60 -14.72
N ASP A 5 12.74 -7.53 -14.23
CA ASP A 5 12.17 -8.66 -14.93
C ASP A 5 11.21 -8.21 -16.05
N SER A 6 11.44 -8.82 -17.20
CA SER A 6 10.64 -9.09 -18.41
C SER A 6 9.19 -8.56 -18.54
N PRO A 7 8.78 -8.10 -19.74
CA PRO A 7 7.43 -7.61 -20.00
C PRO A 7 6.37 -8.72 -20.12
N GLN A 8 5.19 -8.42 -19.57
CA GLN A 8 3.99 -9.26 -19.55
C GLN A 8 3.49 -9.58 -20.98
N LYS A 9 3.31 -10.88 -21.24
CA LYS A 9 2.51 -11.44 -22.35
C LYS A 9 1.06 -10.93 -22.25
N LEU A 10 0.64 -10.08 -23.17
CA LEU A 10 -0.77 -9.90 -23.53
C LEU A 10 -1.11 -10.95 -24.61
N SER A 11 -1.42 -12.16 -24.18
CA SER A 11 -1.98 -13.22 -25.03
C SER A 11 -3.51 -13.16 -24.97
N GLY A 12 -4.12 -12.60 -26.01
CA GLY A 12 -5.57 -12.51 -26.16
C GLY A 12 -5.96 -12.43 -27.64
N VAL A 13 -5.37 -13.30 -28.46
CA VAL A 13 -5.88 -13.62 -29.80
C VAL A 13 -6.18 -15.11 -29.76
N PRO A 14 -7.42 -15.54 -30.09
CA PRO A 14 -7.74 -16.96 -30.12
C PRO A 14 -6.81 -17.65 -31.13
N PRO A 15 -6.36 -18.88 -30.85
CA PRO A 15 -5.53 -19.61 -31.78
C PRO A 15 -6.26 -19.71 -33.12
N PRO A 16 -5.59 -19.46 -34.26
CA PRO A 16 -6.17 -19.82 -35.55
C PRO A 16 -6.47 -21.33 -35.52
N PRO A 17 -7.58 -21.77 -36.13
CA PRO A 17 -7.98 -23.16 -36.06
C PRO A 17 -6.83 -24.04 -36.54
N GLU A 18 -6.47 -24.99 -35.69
CA GLU A 18 -5.56 -26.07 -36.01
C GLU A 18 -5.99 -26.76 -37.31
N GLY A 19 -5.00 -27.13 -38.10
CA GLY A 19 -5.13 -28.26 -39.00
C GLY A 19 -5.89 -27.99 -40.29
N VAL A 20 -5.26 -27.27 -41.21
CA VAL A 20 -5.37 -27.64 -42.63
C VAL A 20 -3.95 -27.74 -43.20
N GLY A 21 -3.19 -28.68 -42.65
CA GLY A 21 -2.16 -29.39 -43.40
C GLY A 21 -2.85 -30.30 -44.43
N GLY A 22 -3.64 -29.69 -45.31
CA GLY A 22 -4.36 -30.35 -46.38
C GLY A 22 -3.45 -30.45 -47.59
N GLY A 23 -2.39 -31.24 -47.47
CA GLY A 23 -1.71 -31.78 -48.64
C GLY A 23 -2.66 -32.73 -49.38
N ARG A 24 -3.67 -32.20 -50.08
CA ARG A 24 -4.32 -32.92 -51.16
C ARG A 24 -3.50 -32.65 -52.42
N CYS A 25 -2.31 -33.22 -52.43
CA CYS A 25 -1.57 -33.41 -53.66
C CYS A 25 -2.46 -34.29 -54.55
N SER A 26 -2.99 -33.70 -55.63
CA SER A 26 -3.79 -34.31 -56.71
C SER A 26 -4.15 -35.78 -56.49
N GLU A 27 -5.41 -36.08 -56.19
CA GLU A 27 -5.92 -37.45 -56.02
C GLU A 27 -5.99 -38.23 -57.37
N ILE A 28 -5.32 -37.74 -58.41
CA ILE A 28 -5.26 -38.34 -59.74
C ILE A 28 -3.81 -38.63 -60.08
N SER A 29 -3.35 -39.82 -59.72
CA SER A 29 -2.05 -40.32 -60.13
C SER A 29 -1.93 -40.25 -61.66
N THR A 30 -0.81 -39.73 -62.18
CA THR A 30 -0.51 -39.69 -63.63
C THR A 30 -0.53 -41.08 -64.28
N GLU A 31 -0.45 -42.13 -63.48
CA GLU A 31 -0.64 -43.54 -63.85
C GLU A 31 -2.09 -43.90 -64.16
N LEU A 32 -3.07 -43.32 -63.44
CA LEU A 32 -4.51 -43.49 -63.70
C LEU A 32 -4.88 -42.84 -65.03
N ILE A 33 -4.34 -41.66 -65.32
CA ILE A 33 -4.57 -40.95 -66.60
C ILE A 33 -4.05 -41.76 -67.80
N ARG A 34 -2.97 -42.55 -67.61
CA ARG A 34 -2.40 -43.41 -68.67
C ARG A 34 -3.17 -44.72 -68.89
N SER A 35 -3.98 -45.18 -67.94
CA SER A 35 -4.73 -46.45 -68.04
C SER A 35 -6.16 -46.30 -68.58
N LEU A 36 -6.66 -45.07 -68.68
CA LEU A 36 -8.01 -44.79 -69.17
C LEU A 36 -8.06 -44.93 -70.70
N THR A 37 -8.95 -45.81 -71.18
CA THR A 37 -9.15 -46.06 -72.63
C THR A 37 -10.58 -45.79 -73.08
N GLU A 38 -11.52 -45.57 -72.15
CA GLU A 38 -12.90 -45.18 -72.44
C GLU A 38 -13.11 -43.66 -72.33
N LEU A 39 -13.84 -43.09 -73.29
CA LEU A 39 -14.11 -41.65 -73.40
C LEU A 39 -14.84 -41.10 -72.17
N GLN A 40 -15.78 -41.87 -71.62
CA GLN A 40 -16.64 -41.46 -70.51
C GLN A 40 -15.87 -41.30 -69.19
N GLU A 41 -14.88 -42.18 -68.96
CA GLU A 41 -14.02 -42.10 -67.78
C GLU A 41 -13.02 -40.93 -67.89
N LEU A 42 -12.57 -40.62 -69.12
CA LEU A 42 -11.70 -39.48 -69.39
C LEU A 42 -12.42 -38.13 -69.13
N GLU A 43 -13.67 -37.99 -69.56
CA GLU A 43 -14.48 -36.79 -69.30
C GLU A 43 -14.73 -36.58 -67.81
N ALA A 44 -15.02 -37.65 -67.05
CA ALA A 44 -15.22 -37.57 -65.60
C ALA A 44 -13.94 -37.15 -64.85
N VAL A 45 -12.78 -37.64 -65.28
CA VAL A 45 -11.48 -37.26 -64.70
C VAL A 45 -11.10 -35.82 -65.07
N TYR A 46 -11.40 -35.38 -66.30
CA TYR A 46 -11.19 -34.00 -66.74
C TYR A 46 -12.03 -33.00 -65.94
N GLU A 47 -13.34 -33.26 -65.76
CA GLU A 47 -14.22 -32.41 -64.96
C GLU A 47 -13.79 -32.35 -63.48
N ARG A 48 -13.27 -33.46 -62.94
CA ARG A 48 -12.70 -33.47 -61.58
C ARG A 48 -11.45 -32.59 -61.47
N LEU A 49 -10.53 -32.65 -62.44
CA LEU A 49 -9.34 -31.78 -62.49
C LEU A 49 -9.73 -30.32 -62.65
N CYS A 50 -10.71 -30.00 -63.50
CA CYS A 50 -11.23 -28.64 -63.62
C CYS A 50 -11.90 -28.16 -62.33
N GLY A 51 -12.50 -29.07 -61.55
CA GLY A 51 -13.01 -28.79 -60.21
C GLY A 51 -11.90 -28.46 -59.21
N GLU A 52 -10.83 -29.26 -59.19
CA GLU A 52 -9.64 -29.05 -58.35
C GLU A 52 -8.92 -27.74 -58.70
N GLU A 53 -8.75 -27.46 -59.99
CA GLU A 53 -8.16 -26.21 -60.50
C GLU A 53 -8.93 -24.99 -59.97
N LYS A 54 -10.26 -24.99 -60.08
CA LYS A 54 -11.11 -23.93 -59.54
C LYS A 54 -11.05 -23.78 -58.02
N VAL A 55 -10.74 -24.86 -57.28
CA VAL A 55 -10.57 -24.80 -55.82
C VAL A 55 -9.23 -24.15 -55.49
N VAL A 56 -8.16 -24.59 -56.14
CA VAL A 56 -6.82 -24.03 -55.95
C VAL A 56 -6.78 -22.55 -56.36
N GLU A 57 -7.45 -22.17 -57.44
CA GLU A 57 -7.58 -20.78 -57.88
C GLU A 57 -8.25 -19.90 -56.80
N ARG A 58 -9.34 -20.40 -56.19
CA ARG A 58 -10.02 -19.72 -55.08
C ARG A 58 -9.16 -19.61 -53.82
N GLU A 59 -8.40 -20.65 -53.49
CA GLU A 59 -7.47 -20.61 -52.35
C GLU A 59 -6.32 -19.62 -52.60
N LEU A 60 -5.81 -19.55 -53.83
CA LEU A 60 -4.77 -18.60 -54.23
C LEU A 60 -5.27 -17.16 -54.13
N ASP A 61 -6.47 -16.87 -54.63
CA ASP A 61 -7.09 -15.55 -54.52
C ASP A 61 -7.26 -15.13 -53.04
N ALA A 62 -7.72 -16.04 -52.19
CA ALA A 62 -7.86 -15.78 -50.75
C ALA A 62 -6.50 -15.48 -50.08
N LEU A 63 -5.44 -16.21 -50.45
CA LEU A 63 -4.08 -15.96 -49.93
C LEU A 63 -3.52 -14.62 -50.42
N LEU A 64 -3.78 -14.25 -51.67
CA LEU A 64 -3.38 -12.96 -52.22
C LEU A 64 -4.10 -11.79 -51.53
N GLU A 65 -5.39 -11.92 -51.24
CA GLU A 65 -6.14 -10.94 -50.46
C GLU A 65 -5.60 -10.80 -49.02
N GLN A 66 -5.24 -11.92 -48.38
CA GLN A 66 -4.60 -11.90 -47.06
C GLN A 66 -3.24 -11.19 -47.11
N GLN A 67 -2.42 -11.45 -48.13
CA GLN A 67 -1.13 -10.79 -48.30
C GLN A 67 -1.29 -9.27 -48.45
N ASN A 68 -2.21 -8.81 -49.31
CA ASN A 68 -2.52 -7.40 -49.49
C ASN A 68 -2.98 -6.73 -48.17
N THR A 69 -3.78 -7.44 -47.38
CA THR A 69 -4.25 -6.97 -46.08
C THR A 69 -3.11 -6.84 -45.06
N ILE A 70 -2.19 -7.81 -45.02
CA ILE A 70 -1.02 -7.80 -44.14
C ILE A 70 -0.08 -6.66 -44.52
N GLU A 71 0.15 -6.46 -45.82
CA GLU A 71 1.03 -5.40 -46.32
C GLU A 71 0.49 -4.01 -45.95
N SER A 72 -0.82 -3.78 -46.08
CA SER A 72 -1.49 -2.55 -45.64
C SER A 72 -1.33 -2.31 -44.13
N LYS A 73 -1.50 -3.35 -43.30
CA LYS A 73 -1.28 -3.29 -41.85
C LYS A 73 0.18 -3.00 -41.51
N MET A 74 1.13 -3.57 -42.25
CA MET A 74 2.57 -3.35 -42.06
C MET A 74 2.94 -1.90 -42.37
N VAL A 75 2.43 -1.31 -43.46
CA VAL A 75 2.64 0.10 -43.80
C VAL A 75 2.07 1.01 -42.71
N THR A 76 0.89 0.68 -42.20
CA THR A 76 0.25 1.45 -41.11
C THR A 76 1.09 1.42 -39.84
N LEU A 77 1.59 0.24 -39.44
CA LEU A 77 2.47 0.09 -38.27
C LEU A 77 3.81 0.82 -38.46
N HIS A 78 4.41 0.73 -39.65
CA HIS A 78 5.65 1.44 -39.97
C HIS A 78 5.47 2.96 -39.85
N ARG A 79 4.31 3.49 -40.27
CA ARG A 79 3.97 4.90 -40.11
C ARG A 79 3.74 5.31 -38.65
N MET A 80 3.35 4.38 -37.77
CA MET A 80 3.18 4.63 -36.33
C MET A 80 4.50 4.56 -35.54
N GLY A 81 5.54 3.92 -36.07
CA GLY A 81 6.86 3.79 -35.43
C GLY A 81 7.44 5.11 -34.90
N PRO A 82 7.47 6.20 -35.69
CA PRO A 82 7.99 7.50 -35.23
C PRO A 82 7.21 8.08 -34.04
N ASN A 83 5.89 7.88 -33.99
CA ASN A 83 5.07 8.35 -32.87
C ASN A 83 5.38 7.59 -31.57
N LEU A 84 5.61 6.26 -31.67
CA LEU A 84 6.01 5.46 -30.52
C LEU A 84 7.40 5.84 -30.01
N GLN A 85 8.34 6.13 -30.91
CA GLN A 85 9.68 6.62 -30.52
C GLN A 85 9.62 8.00 -29.85
N LEU A 86 8.75 8.90 -30.32
CA LEU A 86 8.55 10.19 -29.68
C LEU A 86 7.98 10.02 -28.25
N ILE A 87 6.94 9.19 -28.10
CA ILE A 87 6.34 8.89 -26.79
C ILE A 87 7.37 8.24 -25.85
N GLU A 88 8.21 7.34 -26.36
CA GLU A 88 9.29 6.74 -25.58
C GLU A 88 10.31 7.79 -25.11
N GLY A 89 10.67 8.75 -25.98
CA GLY A 89 11.53 9.88 -25.65
C GLY A 89 10.93 10.77 -24.55
N ASP A 90 9.67 11.16 -24.70
CA ASP A 90 8.94 11.96 -23.72
C ASP A 90 8.83 11.24 -22.37
N ALA A 91 8.54 9.94 -22.39
CA ALA A 91 8.48 9.10 -21.19
C ALA A 91 9.84 9.03 -20.48
N LYS A 92 10.95 8.89 -21.21
CA LYS A 92 12.31 8.92 -20.64
C LYS A 92 12.65 10.27 -20.03
N GLN A 93 12.30 11.36 -20.70
CA GLN A 93 12.52 12.71 -20.16
C GLN A 93 11.69 12.94 -18.89
N LEU A 94 10.42 12.54 -18.90
CA LEU A 94 9.55 12.63 -17.74
C LEU A 94 10.07 11.79 -16.57
N ALA A 95 10.52 10.57 -16.81
CA ALA A 95 11.14 9.73 -15.78
C ALA A 95 12.38 10.40 -15.17
N GLY A 96 13.22 11.05 -16.00
CA GLY A 96 14.35 11.85 -15.53
C GLY A 96 13.92 13.02 -14.64
N MET A 97 12.90 13.78 -15.05
CA MET A 97 12.36 14.90 -14.28
C MET A 97 11.76 14.45 -12.93
N ILE A 98 11.01 13.34 -12.94
CA ILE A 98 10.46 12.76 -11.71
C ILE A 98 11.59 12.33 -10.77
N THR A 99 12.62 11.65 -11.29
CA THR A 99 13.76 11.21 -10.48
C THR A 99 14.49 12.40 -9.84
N PHE A 100 14.72 13.46 -10.61
CA PHE A 100 15.32 14.69 -10.08
C PHE A 100 14.44 15.33 -8.99
N THR A 101 13.13 15.39 -9.20
CA THR A 101 12.17 15.95 -8.24
C THR A 101 12.12 15.11 -6.96
N CYS A 102 12.12 13.78 -7.06
CA CYS A 102 12.19 12.86 -5.92
C CYS A 102 13.47 13.08 -5.11
N ASN A 103 14.63 13.17 -5.78
CA ASN A 103 15.89 13.43 -5.10
C ASN A 103 15.89 14.78 -4.36
N LEU A 104 15.31 15.84 -4.95
CA LEU A 104 15.18 17.13 -4.26
C LEU A 104 14.24 17.02 -3.05
N ALA A 105 13.09 16.37 -3.20
CA ALA A 105 12.13 16.17 -2.13
C ALA A 105 12.73 15.36 -0.96
N GLU A 106 13.52 14.33 -1.25
CA GLU A 106 14.20 13.51 -0.25
C GLU A 106 15.28 14.31 0.50
N ASN A 107 16.04 15.15 -0.22
CA ASN A 107 17.00 16.07 0.39
C ASN A 107 16.34 17.13 1.28
N VAL A 108 15.20 17.68 0.87
CA VAL A 108 14.43 18.63 1.70
C VAL A 108 13.87 17.91 2.93
N SER A 109 13.28 16.72 2.75
CA SER A 109 12.68 15.94 3.83
C SER A 109 13.70 15.53 4.90
N SER A 110 14.90 15.10 4.49
CA SER A 110 15.97 14.75 5.43
C SER A 110 16.43 15.95 6.25
N LYS A 111 16.55 17.14 5.64
CA LYS A 111 16.88 18.39 6.35
C LYS A 111 15.77 18.81 7.31
N VAL A 112 14.50 18.71 6.91
CA VAL A 112 13.36 18.98 7.80
C VAL A 112 13.37 18.04 9.00
N ARG A 113 13.63 16.74 8.78
CA ARG A 113 13.71 15.76 9.88
C ARG A 113 14.84 16.05 10.86
N GLN A 114 16.00 16.51 10.38
CA GLN A 114 17.10 16.95 11.25
C GLN A 114 16.73 18.19 12.05
N LEU A 115 16.05 19.16 11.43
CA LEU A 115 15.55 20.35 12.08
C LEU A 115 14.51 20.01 13.16
N ASP A 116 13.59 19.08 12.88
CA ASP A 116 12.59 18.62 13.84
C ASP A 116 13.22 17.95 15.07
N LEU A 117 14.27 17.14 14.88
CA LEU A 117 15.03 16.56 15.99
C LEU A 117 15.70 17.64 16.84
N ALA A 118 16.32 18.65 16.21
CA ALA A 118 16.92 19.76 16.92
C ALA A 118 15.88 20.57 17.70
N LYS A 119 14.73 20.87 17.08
CA LYS A 119 13.60 21.55 17.69
C LYS A 119 13.05 20.79 18.89
N ASN A 120 12.87 19.46 18.79
CA ASN A 120 12.41 18.64 19.91
C ASN A 120 13.40 18.67 21.09
N ARG A 121 14.69 18.53 20.82
CA ARG A 121 15.73 18.67 21.86
C ARG A 121 15.70 20.05 22.53
N LEU A 122 15.48 21.10 21.77
CA LEU A 122 15.40 22.46 22.29
C LEU A 122 14.18 22.64 23.20
N TYR A 123 13.00 22.13 22.81
CA TYR A 123 11.83 22.14 23.69
C TYR A 123 12.03 21.31 24.97
N GLN A 124 12.79 20.21 24.91
CA GLN A 124 13.15 19.45 26.11
C GLN A 124 14.08 20.25 27.02
N ALA A 125 15.04 20.99 26.45
CA ALA A 125 15.93 21.87 27.23
C ALA A 125 15.17 23.04 27.87
N ILE A 126 14.23 23.67 27.14
CA ILE A 126 13.36 24.72 27.68
C ILE A 126 12.53 24.17 28.84
N GLN A 127 11.88 23.01 28.66
CA GLN A 127 11.09 22.39 29.73
C GLN A 127 11.94 22.13 30.98
N ARG A 128 13.16 21.59 30.81
CA ARG A 128 14.09 21.39 31.93
C ARG A 128 14.47 22.70 32.61
N ALA A 129 14.64 23.78 31.86
CA ALA A 129 14.93 25.09 32.42
C ALA A 129 13.74 25.62 33.24
N ASP A 130 12.51 25.49 32.73
CA ASP A 130 11.29 25.85 33.46
C ASP A 130 11.14 25.04 34.75
N ASP A 131 11.41 23.73 34.70
CA ASP A 131 11.35 22.86 35.89
C ASP A 131 12.41 23.25 36.93
N ILE A 132 13.62 23.63 36.51
CA ILE A 132 14.66 24.17 37.40
C ILE A 132 14.25 25.53 37.99
N LEU A 133 13.61 26.39 37.21
CA LEU A 133 13.13 27.69 37.69
C LEU A 133 12.06 27.51 38.76
N ASP A 134 11.09 26.63 38.54
CA ASP A 134 10.05 26.33 39.52
C ASP A 134 10.62 25.66 40.78
N LEU A 135 11.63 24.79 40.64
CA LEU A 135 12.35 24.24 41.78
C LEU A 135 13.01 25.35 42.61
N LYS A 136 13.69 26.27 41.94
CA LYS A 136 14.32 27.43 42.59
C LYS A 136 13.28 28.31 43.27
N PHE A 137 12.15 28.59 42.62
CA PHE A 137 11.07 29.37 43.22
C PHE A 137 10.50 28.70 44.47
N CYS A 138 10.31 27.38 44.46
CA CYS A 138 9.87 26.66 45.66
C CYS A 138 10.92 26.75 46.77
N MET A 139 12.21 26.61 46.45
CA MET A 139 13.31 26.74 47.43
C MET A 139 13.41 28.14 48.04
N ASP A 140 13.40 29.18 47.19
CA ASP A 140 13.46 30.59 47.61
C ASP A 140 12.22 30.97 48.43
N GLY A 141 11.04 30.47 48.03
CA GLY A 141 9.78 30.63 48.75
C GLY A 141 9.82 30.02 50.15
N VAL A 142 10.31 28.77 50.28
CA VAL A 142 10.50 28.13 51.59
C VAL A 142 11.48 28.90 52.47
N GLN A 143 12.62 29.34 51.91
CA GLN A 143 13.63 30.09 52.67
C GLN A 143 13.10 31.46 53.16
N THR A 144 12.21 32.07 52.39
CA THR A 144 11.58 33.35 52.75
C THR A 144 10.48 33.14 53.80
N ALA A 145 9.62 32.14 53.60
CA ALA A 145 8.55 31.78 54.54
C ALA A 145 9.11 31.38 55.92
N LEU A 146 10.20 30.59 55.95
CA LEU A 146 10.88 30.23 57.20
C LEU A 146 11.50 31.43 57.92
N ARG A 147 12.01 32.43 57.19
CA ARG A 147 12.53 33.68 57.79
C ARG A 147 11.42 34.54 58.41
N ASN A 148 10.21 34.43 57.88
CA ASN A 148 9.05 35.17 58.35
C ASN A 148 8.22 34.38 59.38
N GLU A 149 8.68 33.19 59.80
CA GLU A 149 7.97 32.27 60.70
C GLU A 149 6.58 31.81 60.17
N ASP A 150 6.32 32.00 58.88
CA ASP A 150 5.08 31.57 58.22
C ASP A 150 5.23 30.12 57.71
N TYR A 151 5.02 29.18 58.63
CA TYR A 151 5.16 27.75 58.36
C TYR A 151 4.08 27.21 57.41
N GLU A 152 2.96 27.91 57.25
CA GLU A 152 1.87 27.52 56.35
C GLU A 152 2.27 27.73 54.89
N GLN A 153 2.84 28.90 54.57
CA GLN A 153 3.40 29.15 53.23
C GLN A 153 4.60 28.25 52.92
N ALA A 154 5.45 27.96 53.92
CA ALA A 154 6.56 27.02 53.74
C ALA A 154 6.05 25.62 53.37
N ALA A 155 5.01 25.12 54.05
CA ALA A 155 4.39 23.84 53.73
C ALA A 155 3.77 23.82 52.33
N ALA A 156 3.16 24.92 51.89
CA ALA A 156 2.60 25.05 50.55
C ALA A 156 3.67 24.95 49.43
N HIS A 157 4.82 25.62 49.60
CA HIS A 157 5.94 25.53 48.66
C HIS A 157 6.59 24.12 48.65
N ILE A 158 6.71 23.46 49.81
CA ILE A 158 7.21 22.08 49.91
C ILE A 158 6.25 21.10 49.22
N HIS A 159 4.94 21.28 49.43
CA HIS A 159 3.92 20.46 48.78
C HIS A 159 3.97 20.59 47.26
N ARG A 160 4.08 21.83 46.74
CA ARG A 160 4.22 22.11 45.30
C ARG A 160 5.45 21.40 44.69
N TYR A 161 6.58 21.39 45.39
CA TYR A 161 7.78 20.68 44.97
C TYR A 161 7.58 19.16 44.91
N LEU A 162 7.04 18.56 45.98
CA LEU A 162 6.84 17.11 46.07
C LEU A 162 5.75 16.58 45.11
N CYS A 163 4.78 17.42 44.78
CA CYS A 163 3.74 17.09 43.81
C CYS A 163 4.20 17.22 42.36
N LEU A 164 5.23 18.03 42.06
CA LEU A 164 5.75 18.20 40.71
C LEU A 164 6.24 16.87 40.09
N ASP A 165 6.93 16.04 40.88
CA ASP A 165 7.39 14.71 40.45
C ASP A 165 6.26 13.66 40.47
N LYS A 166 5.33 13.76 41.43
CA LYS A 166 4.21 12.81 41.57
C LYS A 166 3.16 12.94 40.48
N SER A 167 2.84 14.17 40.04
CA SER A 167 1.86 14.38 38.96
C SER A 167 2.35 13.82 37.63
N VAL A 168 3.65 13.90 37.34
CA VAL A 168 4.22 13.31 36.12
C VAL A 168 4.11 11.77 36.14
N ILE A 169 4.31 11.15 37.31
CA ILE A 169 4.26 9.69 37.48
C ILE A 169 2.80 9.18 37.51
N GLU A 170 1.90 9.83 38.24
CA GLU A 170 0.50 9.42 38.35
C GLU A 170 -0.30 9.65 37.06
N LEU A 171 -0.05 10.74 36.32
CA LEU A 171 -0.73 10.96 35.04
C LEU A 171 -0.16 10.06 33.91
N SER A 172 1.11 9.64 33.97
CA SER A 172 1.61 8.56 33.10
C SER A 172 0.90 7.23 33.37
N ARG A 173 0.53 6.96 34.63
CA ARG A 173 -0.22 5.76 35.02
C ARG A 173 -1.66 5.80 34.50
N GLN A 174 -2.36 6.92 34.62
CA GLN A 174 -3.73 7.07 34.11
C GLN A 174 -3.81 7.04 32.58
N GLY A 175 -2.85 7.65 31.87
CA GLY A 175 -2.76 7.55 30.41
C GLY A 175 -2.58 6.10 29.93
N LYS A 176 -1.79 5.30 30.66
CA LYS A 176 -1.63 3.85 30.40
C LYS A 176 -2.90 3.05 30.65
N GLU A 177 -3.66 3.36 31.71
CA GLU A 177 -4.91 2.65 32.02
C GLU A 177 -6.00 2.86 30.97
N VAL A 178 -6.21 4.11 30.53
CA VAL A 178 -7.21 4.42 29.48
C VAL A 178 -6.85 3.71 28.17
N ALA A 179 -5.57 3.70 27.83
CA ALA A 179 -5.10 3.06 26.61
C ALA A 179 -5.12 1.51 26.69
N SER A 180 -4.86 0.92 27.87
CA SER A 180 -5.00 -0.54 28.08
C SER A 180 -6.45 -0.99 27.92
N LYS A 181 -7.42 -0.19 28.40
CA LYS A 181 -8.85 -0.49 28.27
C LYS A 181 -9.33 -0.39 26.82
N ALA A 182 -8.84 0.59 26.06
CA ALA A 182 -9.12 0.67 24.61
C ALA A 182 -8.59 -0.56 23.85
N GLU A 183 -7.41 -1.06 24.25
CA GLU A 183 -6.79 -2.25 23.67
C GLU A 183 -7.50 -3.57 24.03
N GLU A 184 -7.99 -3.71 25.26
CA GLU A 184 -8.80 -4.86 25.69
C GLU A 184 -10.13 -4.92 24.93
N ASN A 185 -10.79 -3.77 24.75
CA ASN A 185 -12.01 -3.66 23.94
C ASN A 185 -11.76 -4.06 22.48
N LEU A 186 -10.62 -3.67 21.91
CA LEU A 186 -10.21 -4.09 20.56
C LEU A 186 -10.00 -5.62 20.48
N LEU A 187 -9.33 -6.22 21.47
CA LEU A 187 -9.05 -7.65 21.51
C LEU A 187 -10.34 -8.50 21.56
N LEU A 188 -11.33 -8.07 22.33
CA LEU A 188 -12.63 -8.75 22.43
C LEU A 188 -13.39 -8.74 21.10
N VAL A 189 -13.30 -7.66 20.33
CA VAL A 189 -13.95 -7.53 19.03
C VAL A 189 -13.21 -8.31 17.93
N LEU A 190 -11.89 -8.45 18.05
CA LEU A 190 -11.05 -9.25 17.15
C LEU A 190 -11.29 -10.76 17.25
N GLY A 191 -11.85 -11.25 18.36
CA GLY A 191 -12.22 -12.65 18.55
C GLY A 191 -13.47 -13.10 17.79
N THR A 192 -14.19 -12.18 17.14
CA THR A 192 -15.35 -12.50 16.28
C THR A 192 -14.94 -12.57 14.81
N ASP A 193 -15.53 -13.49 14.04
CA ASP A 193 -15.23 -13.64 12.60
C ASP A 193 -15.56 -12.35 11.82
N MET A 194 -14.52 -11.66 11.34
CA MET A 194 -14.66 -10.34 10.71
C MET A 194 -14.26 -10.32 9.24
N SER A 195 -15.09 -9.67 8.42
CA SER A 195 -14.74 -9.21 7.07
C SER A 195 -13.73 -8.04 7.14
N ASP A 196 -12.84 -7.91 6.15
CA ASP A 196 -11.83 -6.83 6.04
C ASP A 196 -12.41 -5.41 6.27
N ARG A 197 -13.65 -5.16 5.83
CA ARG A 197 -14.31 -3.85 5.97
C ARG A 197 -14.75 -3.54 7.41
N ARG A 198 -15.13 -4.56 8.19
CA ARG A 198 -15.48 -4.41 9.61
C ARG A 198 -14.23 -4.19 10.47
N ALA A 199 -13.13 -4.88 10.15
CA ALA A 199 -11.86 -4.68 10.86
C ALA A 199 -11.42 -3.21 10.80
N ALA A 200 -11.38 -2.59 9.62
CA ALA A 200 -10.97 -1.19 9.46
C ALA A 200 -11.81 -0.21 10.30
N VAL A 201 -13.13 -0.44 10.41
CA VAL A 201 -14.04 0.40 11.22
C VAL A 201 -13.71 0.27 12.71
N ILE A 202 -13.38 -0.93 13.18
CA ILE A 202 -13.07 -1.20 14.60
C ILE A 202 -11.74 -0.58 15.02
N PHE A 203 -10.73 -0.64 14.16
CA PHE A 203 -9.45 0.04 14.43
C PHE A 203 -9.63 1.55 14.47
N ALA A 204 -10.45 2.12 13.57
CA ALA A 204 -10.80 3.54 13.62
C ALA A 204 -11.54 3.90 14.91
N ASP A 205 -12.54 3.12 15.31
CA ASP A 205 -13.31 3.34 16.54
C ASP A 205 -12.43 3.25 17.80
N THR A 206 -11.49 2.31 17.82
CA THR A 206 -10.52 2.16 18.93
C THR A 206 -9.58 3.38 19.03
N LEU A 207 -9.10 3.90 17.91
CA LEU A 207 -8.30 5.13 17.88
C LEU A 207 -9.14 6.32 18.35
N THR A 208 -10.40 6.41 17.93
CA THR A 208 -11.33 7.46 18.38
C THR A 208 -11.54 7.42 19.89
N LEU A 209 -11.78 6.24 20.48
CA LEU A 209 -11.93 6.07 21.92
C LEU A 209 -10.65 6.40 22.69
N LEU A 210 -9.47 6.10 22.14
CA LEU A 210 -8.18 6.47 22.72
C LEU A 210 -8.03 7.99 22.78
N PHE A 211 -8.28 8.69 21.66
CA PHE A 211 -8.18 10.15 21.61
C PHE A 211 -9.23 10.84 22.48
N GLU A 212 -10.46 10.32 22.50
CA GLU A 212 -11.53 10.82 23.37
C GLU A 212 -11.14 10.67 24.85
N GLY A 213 -10.61 9.51 25.24
CA GLY A 213 -10.14 9.28 26.60
C GLY A 213 -9.02 10.25 27.02
N ILE A 214 -8.08 10.54 26.13
CA ILE A 214 -7.01 11.50 26.39
C ILE A 214 -7.55 12.93 26.47
N ALA A 215 -8.43 13.33 25.56
CA ALA A 215 -9.07 14.65 25.59
C ALA A 215 -9.82 14.86 26.91
N ARG A 216 -10.55 13.85 27.37
CA ARG A 216 -11.29 13.87 28.64
C ARG A 216 -10.38 13.99 29.86
N ILE A 217 -9.20 13.34 29.84
CA ILE A 217 -8.17 13.52 30.88
C ILE A 217 -7.69 14.98 30.87
N VAL A 218 -7.36 15.54 29.70
CA VAL A 218 -6.90 16.93 29.61
C VAL A 218 -7.96 17.90 30.14
N GLU A 219 -9.21 17.76 29.74
CA GLU A 219 -10.33 18.61 30.19
C GLU A 219 -10.55 18.52 31.71
N THR A 220 -10.48 17.30 32.28
CA THR A 220 -10.70 17.10 33.72
C THR A 220 -9.57 17.70 34.57
N HIS A 221 -8.33 17.59 34.07
CA HIS A 221 -7.15 18.01 34.82
C HIS A 221 -6.74 19.47 34.57
N GLN A 222 -7.19 20.10 33.48
CA GLN A 222 -6.92 21.50 33.17
C GLN A 222 -7.18 22.47 34.34
N PRO A 223 -8.36 22.49 34.99
CA PRO A 223 -8.61 23.42 36.08
C PRO A 223 -7.74 23.14 37.30
N ILE A 224 -7.41 21.88 37.59
CA ILE A 224 -6.56 21.48 38.72
C ILE A 224 -5.12 21.94 38.47
N VAL A 225 -4.63 21.74 37.25
CA VAL A 225 -3.26 22.13 36.86
C VAL A 225 -3.10 23.64 36.88
N GLU A 226 -4.04 24.38 36.29
CA GLU A 226 -3.98 25.85 36.27
C GLU A 226 -4.16 26.46 37.67
N THR A 227 -4.98 25.87 38.54
CA THR A 227 -5.24 26.37 39.91
C THR A 227 -4.06 26.12 40.85
N TYR A 228 -3.45 24.93 40.82
CA TYR A 228 -2.43 24.55 41.81
C TYR A 228 -0.99 24.69 41.29
N TYR A 229 -0.78 24.59 39.97
CA TYR A 229 0.54 24.56 39.34
C TYR A 229 0.82 25.82 38.50
N GLY A 230 -0.22 26.58 38.16
CA GLY A 230 -0.12 27.87 37.47
C GLY A 230 -0.16 27.75 35.94
N PRO A 231 -0.30 28.90 35.24
CA PRO A 231 -0.45 28.92 33.79
C PRO A 231 0.82 28.40 33.10
N GLY A 232 0.63 27.51 32.11
CA GLY A 232 1.73 26.92 31.32
C GLY A 232 2.14 25.50 31.72
N ARG A 233 1.83 25.05 32.94
CA ARG A 233 2.12 23.67 33.40
C ARG A 233 1.25 22.60 32.75
N LEU A 234 0.14 23.00 32.12
CA LEU A 234 -0.72 22.13 31.31
C LEU A 234 0.02 21.58 30.08
N TYR A 235 0.98 22.33 29.54
CA TYR A 235 1.76 21.90 28.37
C TYR A 235 2.59 20.64 28.67
N THR A 236 3.21 20.58 29.85
CA THR A 236 3.96 19.41 30.32
C THR A 236 3.07 18.18 30.34
N LEU A 237 1.85 18.32 30.87
CA LEU A 237 0.87 17.25 30.91
C LEU A 237 0.49 16.76 29.51
N ILE A 238 0.15 17.68 28.60
CA ILE A 238 -0.21 17.34 27.22
C ILE A 238 0.95 16.60 26.53
N LYS A 239 2.20 17.02 26.75
CA LYS A 239 3.37 16.38 26.15
C LYS A 239 3.55 14.94 26.61
N TYR A 240 3.34 14.65 27.90
CA TYR A 240 3.40 13.27 28.40
C TYR A 240 2.24 12.41 27.89
N LEU A 241 1.04 12.97 27.83
CA LEU A 241 -0.13 12.29 27.26
C LEU A 241 0.04 12.01 25.77
N GLN A 242 0.65 12.92 25.01
CA GLN A 242 0.96 12.71 23.59
C GLN A 242 1.95 11.56 23.38
N VAL A 243 3.03 11.49 24.18
CA VAL A 243 4.00 10.38 24.04
C VAL A 243 3.36 9.02 24.32
N GLU A 244 2.50 8.93 25.34
CA GLU A 244 1.78 7.66 25.61
C GLU A 244 0.71 7.39 24.55
N CYS A 245 0.04 8.42 24.03
CA CYS A 245 -0.88 8.30 22.90
C CYS A 245 -0.18 7.71 21.68
N ASP A 246 0.93 8.30 21.25
CA ASP A 246 1.70 7.87 20.09
C ASP A 246 2.15 6.42 20.22
N ARG A 247 2.64 6.03 21.40
CA ARG A 247 3.03 4.64 21.70
C ARG A 247 1.87 3.66 21.56
N GLN A 248 0.67 4.08 21.93
CA GLN A 248 -0.51 3.21 21.92
C GLN A 248 -1.14 3.15 20.52
N VAL A 249 -1.14 4.26 19.78
CA VAL A 249 -1.49 4.30 18.36
C VAL A 249 -0.58 3.38 17.56
N GLU A 250 0.74 3.42 17.80
CA GLU A 250 1.72 2.56 17.13
C GLU A 250 1.38 1.07 17.31
N LYS A 251 1.06 0.64 18.53
CA LYS A 251 0.67 -0.76 18.80
C LYS A 251 -0.64 -1.15 18.11
N VAL A 252 -1.64 -0.27 18.10
CA VAL A 252 -2.93 -0.54 17.45
C VAL A 252 -2.73 -0.68 15.94
N VAL A 253 -1.91 0.18 15.34
CA VAL A 253 -1.55 0.13 13.92
C VAL A 253 -0.74 -1.12 13.59
N ASP A 254 0.23 -1.50 14.41
CA ASP A 254 1.01 -2.73 14.24
C ASP A 254 0.14 -3.99 14.27
N LYS A 255 -0.85 -4.04 15.16
CA LYS A 255 -1.83 -5.15 15.20
C LYS A 255 -2.69 -5.19 13.94
N PHE A 256 -3.13 -4.03 13.43
CA PHE A 256 -3.88 -3.97 12.18
C PHE A 256 -3.07 -4.49 10.99
N ILE A 257 -1.81 -4.06 10.87
CA ILE A 257 -0.91 -4.50 9.80
C ILE A 257 -0.72 -6.01 9.85
N LYS A 258 -0.40 -6.56 11.02
CA LYS A 258 -0.21 -8.02 11.21
C LYS A 258 -1.45 -8.81 10.83
N GLN A 259 -2.64 -8.33 11.19
CA GLN A 259 -3.88 -9.01 10.87
C GLN A 259 -4.19 -9.00 9.37
N ARG A 260 -3.93 -7.88 8.68
CA ARG A 260 -4.12 -7.79 7.22
C ARG A 260 -3.14 -8.66 6.45
N ASP A 261 -1.88 -8.69 6.88
CA ASP A 261 -0.85 -9.51 6.26
C ASP A 261 -1.18 -11.01 6.40
N TYR A 262 -1.67 -11.42 7.59
CA TYR A 262 -2.15 -12.78 7.81
C TYR A 262 -3.34 -13.14 6.92
N HIS A 263 -4.33 -12.25 6.81
CA HIS A 263 -5.47 -12.47 5.92
C HIS A 263 -5.04 -12.56 4.45
N GLN A 264 -4.07 -11.76 4.02
CA GLN A 264 -3.54 -11.77 2.66
C GLN A 264 -2.77 -13.07 2.34
N GLN A 265 -2.01 -13.60 3.31
CA GLN A 265 -1.32 -14.88 3.19
C GLN A 265 -2.32 -16.06 3.14
N VAL A 266 -3.35 -16.06 3.99
CA VAL A 266 -4.41 -17.09 3.97
C VAL A 266 -5.21 -17.04 2.66
N SER A 267 -5.49 -15.85 2.14
CA SER A 267 -6.17 -15.64 0.85
C SER A 267 -5.34 -16.21 -0.32
N ARG A 268 -4.03 -15.96 -0.33
CA ARG A 268 -3.10 -16.53 -1.32
C ARG A 268 -3.03 -18.05 -1.22
N GLY A 269 -2.94 -18.59 0.00
CA GLY A 269 -2.92 -20.03 0.24
C GLY A 269 -4.20 -20.72 -0.24
N ARG A 270 -5.38 -20.16 0.05
CA ARG A 270 -6.66 -20.68 -0.45
C ARG A 270 -6.74 -20.65 -1.97
N LEU A 271 -6.32 -19.57 -2.61
CA LEU A 271 -6.26 -19.52 -4.07
C LEU A 271 -5.35 -20.63 -4.61
N GLN A 272 -4.14 -20.80 -4.08
CA GLN A 272 -3.23 -21.87 -4.54
C GLN A 272 -3.81 -23.28 -4.38
N VAL A 273 -4.55 -23.55 -3.30
CA VAL A 273 -5.21 -24.85 -3.07
C VAL A 273 -6.36 -25.04 -4.05
N VAL A 274 -7.19 -24.00 -4.27
CA VAL A 274 -8.30 -24.05 -5.24
C VAL A 274 -7.76 -24.24 -6.65
N TRP A 275 -6.74 -23.49 -7.09
CA TRP A 275 -6.11 -23.68 -8.39
C TRP A 275 -5.55 -25.09 -8.58
N LYS A 276 -4.93 -25.68 -7.54
CA LYS A 276 -4.45 -27.07 -7.59
C LYS A 276 -5.58 -28.10 -7.68
N GLN A 277 -6.72 -27.84 -7.05
CA GLN A 277 -7.90 -28.72 -7.14
C GLN A 277 -8.58 -28.60 -8.52
N THR A 278 -8.73 -27.39 -9.06
CA THR A 278 -9.28 -27.19 -10.42
C THR A 278 -8.39 -27.82 -11.50
N LEU A 279 -7.07 -27.66 -11.41
CA LEU A 279 -6.12 -28.30 -12.33
C LEU A 279 -6.13 -29.84 -12.26
N ALA A 280 -6.47 -30.43 -11.12
CA ALA A 280 -6.59 -31.88 -10.98
C ALA A 280 -7.91 -32.42 -11.54
N SER A 281 -8.97 -31.60 -11.61
CA SER A 281 -10.27 -31.98 -12.16
C SER A 281 -10.36 -31.87 -13.69
N ASP A 282 -9.51 -31.06 -14.33
CA ASP A 282 -9.45 -30.91 -15.80
C ASP A 282 -8.58 -31.98 -16.49
N THR A 283 -7.94 -32.87 -15.73
CA THR A 283 -7.05 -33.95 -16.23
C THR A 283 -7.63 -35.36 -16.18
N GLU A 284 -8.90 -35.52 -15.77
CA GLU A 284 -9.69 -36.77 -15.86
C GLU A 284 -10.77 -36.66 -16.94
#